data_AF-A0A7X7X8L1-F1
#
_entry.id   AF-A0A7X7X8L1-F1
#
_cell.length_a   1.000
_cell.length_b   1.000
_cell.length_c   1.000
_cell.angle_alpha   90.00
_cell.angle_beta   90.00
_cell.angle_gamma   90.00
#
_symmetry.space_group_name_H-M   'P 1'
#
loop_
_entity.id
_entity.type
_entity.pdbx_description
1 polymer ?
#
loop_
_entity_poly.entity_id
_entity_poly.type
_entity_poly.pdbx_seq_one_letter_code
_entity_poly.pdbx_strand_id
1 'polypeptide(L)'
;WYESRFTTREDVYTTQTYISPASYFEIRVRDKETGEIVEKDGFGKTYSVDTRKVLQVRTSGEYLIEFSGNDIIATVQMRIPAPPGTNVTPVGTLACPS
;
A
#
# COMPACT_ATOMS: atom_id res chain seq x y z
N TRP A 1 41.40 43.65 24.94
CA TRP A 1 40.29 44.05 24.06
C TRP A 1 40.09 42.92 23.07
N TYR A 2 38.94 42.28 23.14
CA TYR A 2 38.63 40.94 22.62
C TYR A 2 37.48 41.10 21.64
N GLU A 3 37.58 40.63 20.40
CA GLU A 3 36.39 40.48 19.54
C GLU A 3 36.50 39.17 18.75
N SER A 4 35.77 38.16 19.22
CA SER A 4 35.60 36.86 18.59
C SER A 4 34.64 36.96 17.40
N ARG A 5 35.08 36.40 16.27
CA ARG A 5 34.35 36.26 15.01
C ARG A 5 33.14 35.33 15.15
N PHE A 6 31.92 35.85 15.17
CA PHE A 6 30.72 35.09 14.82
C PHE A 6 29.65 36.04 14.25
N THR A 7 29.39 35.98 12.96
CA THR A 7 28.17 36.57 12.39
C THR A 7 27.30 35.42 11.89
N THR A 8 26.34 35.08 12.76
CA THR A 8 25.02 34.47 12.52
C THR A 8 24.89 33.50 11.34
N ARG A 9 25.01 32.20 11.62
CA ARG A 9 24.32 31.17 10.83
C ARG A 9 22.83 31.28 11.13
N GLU A 10 22.00 31.47 10.10
CA GLU A 10 20.55 31.37 10.23
C GLU A 10 20.17 29.90 10.45
N ASP A 11 19.45 29.63 11.54
CA ASP A 11 18.89 28.30 11.81
C ASP A 11 17.74 28.03 10.84
N VAL A 12 17.97 27.16 9.86
CA VAL A 12 16.94 26.70 8.93
C VAL A 12 16.20 25.53 9.57
N TYR A 13 14.98 25.80 10.04
CA TYR A 13 14.07 24.75 10.52
C TYR A 13 13.43 24.05 9.33
N THR A 14 13.78 22.78 9.11
CA THR A 14 13.12 21.91 8.12
C THR A 14 12.16 20.97 8.84
N THR A 15 10.90 20.96 8.40
CA THR A 15 9.93 19.95 8.82
C THR A 15 10.16 18.69 7.99
N GLN A 16 10.67 17.63 8.62
CA GLN A 16 10.81 16.33 7.98
C GLN A 16 9.58 15.48 8.28
N THR A 17 8.79 15.19 7.25
CA THR A 17 7.68 14.23 7.35
C THR A 17 8.25 12.83 7.15
N TYR A 18 8.04 11.94 8.13
CA TYR A 18 8.42 10.54 8.03
C TYR A 18 7.17 9.66 8.07
N ILE A 19 7.22 8.56 7.31
CA ILE A 19 6.22 7.50 7.41
C ILE A 19 6.33 6.89 8.81
N SER A 20 5.19 6.71 9.48
CA SER A 20 5.18 6.05 10.80
C SER A 20 5.76 4.65 10.67
N PRO A 21 6.79 4.27 11.45
CA PRO A 21 7.38 2.94 11.39
C PRO A 21 6.40 1.83 11.86
N ALA A 22 5.32 2.21 12.54
CA ALA A 22 4.27 1.30 12.98
C ALA A 22 3.13 1.13 11.96
N SER A 23 3.06 1.98 10.93
CA SER A 23 2.03 1.89 9.89
C SER A 23 2.31 0.71 8.96
N TYR A 24 1.28 -0.07 8.63
CA TYR A 24 1.39 -1.15 7.66
C TYR A 24 0.13 -1.33 6.84
N PHE A 25 0.33 -1.88 5.65
CA PHE A 25 -0.72 -2.45 4.80
C PHE A 25 -0.26 -3.81 4.33
N GLU A 26 -1.16 -4.77 4.27
CA GLU A 26 -0.87 -6.10 3.76
C GLU A 26 -2.04 -6.60 2.91
N ILE A 27 -1.69 -7.08 1.72
CA ILE A 27 -2.56 -7.72 0.75
C ILE A 27 -2.19 -9.20 0.73
N ARG A 28 -3.17 -10.07 0.96
CA ARG A 28 -3.01 -11.52 0.82
C ARG A 28 -4.00 -12.04 -0.21
N VAL A 29 -3.51 -12.75 -1.20
CA VAL A 29 -4.34 -13.50 -2.14
C VAL A 29 -4.22 -14.96 -1.80
N ARG A 30 -5.37 -15.59 -1.53
CA ARG A 30 -5.45 -17.02 -1.24
C ARG A 30 -6.29 -17.73 -2.25
N ASP A 31 -5.90 -18.96 -2.57
CA ASP A 31 -6.82 -19.89 -3.20
C ASP A 31 -7.98 -20.18 -2.24
N LYS A 32 -9.21 -20.08 -2.73
CA LYS A 32 -10.40 -20.21 -1.88
C LYS A 32 -10.67 -21.66 -1.46
N GLU A 33 -10.25 -22.64 -2.25
CA GLU A 33 -10.45 -24.06 -1.96
C GLU A 33 -9.40 -24.59 -0.99
N THR A 34 -8.12 -24.27 -1.23
CA THR A 34 -7.00 -24.80 -0.43
C THR A 34 -6.60 -23.90 0.72
N GLY A 35 -6.92 -22.59 0.64
CA GLY A 35 -6.46 -21.58 1.59
C GLY A 35 -4.98 -21.20 1.44
N GLU A 36 -4.29 -21.75 0.44
CA GLU A 36 -2.89 -21.49 0.14
C GLU A 36 -2.69 -20.04 -0.27
N ILE A 37 -1.60 -19.42 0.20
CA ILE A 37 -1.23 -18.05 -0.21
C ILE A 37 -0.64 -18.13 -1.61
N VAL A 38 -1.40 -17.64 -2.58
CA VAL A 38 -0.99 -17.58 -3.99
C VAL A 38 -0.08 -16.39 -4.21
N GLU A 39 -0.37 -15.27 -3.56
CA GLU A 39 0.42 -14.05 -3.71
C GLU A 39 0.29 -13.14 -2.48
N LYS A 40 1.33 -12.37 -2.16
CA LYS A 40 1.37 -11.49 -0.99
C LYS A 40 2.25 -10.27 -1.24
N ASP A 41 1.71 -9.08 -0.93
CA ASP A 41 2.47 -7.82 -0.99
C ASP A 41 1.92 -6.84 0.05
N GLY A 42 2.59 -5.71 0.26
CA GLY A 42 2.19 -4.73 1.26
C GLY A 42 3.09 -3.52 1.37
N PHE A 43 2.86 -2.76 2.43
CA PHE A 43 3.58 -1.56 2.82
C PHE A 43 3.99 -1.66 4.29
N GLY A 44 5.23 -1.25 4.59
CA GLY A 44 5.75 -1.25 5.96
C GLY A 44 6.03 -2.65 6.51
N LYS A 45 6.42 -2.72 7.79
CA LYS A 45 6.93 -3.96 8.44
C LYS A 45 8.06 -4.60 7.62
N THR A 46 7.78 -5.76 7.02
CA THR A 46 8.71 -6.55 6.20
C THR A 46 8.64 -6.19 4.71
N TYR A 47 7.69 -5.36 4.31
CA TYR A 47 7.53 -4.90 2.93
C TYR A 47 8.21 -3.55 2.71
N SER A 48 8.47 -3.25 1.44
CA SER A 48 8.94 -1.92 1.03
C SER A 48 7.94 -0.82 1.46
N VAL A 49 8.45 0.36 1.78
CA VAL A 49 7.67 1.58 2.10
C VAL A 49 7.24 2.36 0.85
N ASP A 50 7.32 1.76 -0.35
CA ASP A 50 6.81 2.39 -1.56
C ASP A 50 5.29 2.59 -1.47
N THR A 51 4.81 3.78 -1.83
CA THR A 51 3.38 4.13 -1.73
C THR A 51 2.52 3.54 -2.84
N ARG A 52 3.15 2.93 -3.86
CA ARG A 52 2.48 2.28 -4.98
C ARG A 52 2.86 0.81 -5.04
N LYS A 53 1.86 -0.06 -4.87
CA LYS A 53 1.98 -1.51 -4.97
C LYS A 53 1.14 -2.03 -6.13
N VAL A 54 1.67 -3.02 -6.86
CA VAL A 54 0.98 -3.65 -7.98
C VAL A 54 1.11 -5.15 -7.81
N LEU A 55 -0.02 -5.79 -7.57
CA LEU A 55 -0.13 -7.24 -7.46
C LEU A 55 -0.82 -7.80 -8.70
N GLN A 56 -0.28 -8.86 -9.30
CA GLN A 56 -0.87 -9.49 -10.47
C GLN A 56 -1.00 -11.00 -10.28
N VAL A 57 -2.24 -11.49 -10.30
CA VAL A 57 -2.54 -12.92 -10.34
C VAL A 57 -2.69 -13.33 -11.80
N ARG A 58 -1.92 -14.34 -12.24
CA ARG A 58 -1.87 -14.78 -13.66
C ARG A 58 -2.54 -16.12 -13.91
N THR A 59 -2.90 -16.82 -12.85
CA THR A 59 -3.60 -18.09 -12.88
C THR A 59 -5.11 -17.87 -12.79
N SER A 60 -5.88 -18.70 -13.48
CA SER A 60 -7.33 -18.74 -13.31
C SER A 60 -7.68 -19.49 -12.03
N GLY A 61 -8.64 -18.98 -11.26
CA GLY A 61 -9.11 -19.63 -10.05
C GLY A 61 -10.09 -18.75 -9.27
N GLU A 62 -10.66 -19.32 -8.21
CA GLU A 62 -11.41 -18.55 -7.21
C GLU A 62 -10.46 -18.11 -6.10
N TYR A 63 -10.35 -16.80 -5.90
CA TYR A 63 -9.42 -16.23 -4.92
C TYR A 63 -10.15 -15.46 -3.83
N LEU A 64 -9.68 -15.62 -2.59
CA LEU A 64 -9.98 -14.72 -1.49
C LEU A 64 -8.88 -13.67 -1.40
N ILE A 65 -9.25 -12.41 -1.57
CA ILE A 65 -8.33 -11.27 -1.46
C ILE A 65 -8.61 -10.57 -0.14
N GLU A 66 -7.63 -10.60 0.77
CA GLU A 66 -7.70 -10.00 2.10
C GLU A 66 -6.84 -8.74 2.15
N PHE A 67 -7.41 -7.66 2.69
CA PHE A 67 -6.70 -6.41 2.97
C PHE A 67 -6.65 -6.20 4.49
N SER A 68 -5.47 -5.93 5.03
CA SER A 68 -5.28 -5.60 6.44
C SER A 68 -4.30 -4.44 6.60
N GLY A 69 -4.47 -3.61 7.61
CA GLY A 69 -3.58 -2.48 7.84
C GLY A 69 -3.97 -1.66 9.06
N ASN A 70 -3.10 -0.73 9.42
CA ASN A 70 -3.33 0.28 10.46
C ASN A 70 -2.76 1.63 10.04
N ASP A 71 -3.37 2.71 10.54
CA ASP A 71 -2.83 4.06 10.44
C ASP A 71 -2.44 4.49 9.00
N ILE A 72 -3.22 4.02 8.03
CA ILE A 72 -3.04 4.30 6.61
C ILE A 72 -4.37 4.56 5.91
N ILE A 73 -4.30 5.28 4.81
CA ILE A 73 -5.39 5.40 3.83
C ILE A 73 -4.90 4.76 2.54
N ALA A 74 -5.62 3.74 2.06
CA ALA A 74 -5.27 3.04 0.82
C ALA A 74 -6.38 3.21 -0.21
N THR A 75 -5.99 3.52 -1.45
CA THR A 75 -6.88 3.43 -2.61
C THR A 75 -6.57 2.14 -3.35
N VAL A 76 -7.53 1.22 -3.37
CA VAL A 76 -7.38 -0.06 -4.07
C VAL A 76 -8.06 0.02 -5.43
N GLN A 77 -7.32 -0.28 -6.49
CA GLN A 77 -7.86 -0.44 -7.83
C GLN A 77 -7.67 -1.89 -8.27
N MET A 78 -8.78 -2.59 -8.47
CA MET A 78 -8.78 -3.95 -9.02
C MET A 78 -9.20 -3.91 -10.48
N ARG A 79 -8.48 -4.66 -11.32
CA ARG A 79 -8.79 -4.79 -12.74
C ARG A 79 -8.89 -6.26 -13.09
N ILE A 80 -10.07 -6.68 -13.52
CA ILE A 80 -10.31 -8.03 -14.04
C ILE A 80 -10.51 -7.88 -15.56
N PRO A 81 -9.56 -8.33 -16.39
CA PRO A 81 -9.70 -8.20 -17.83
C PRO A 81 -10.85 -9.09 -18.31
N ALA A 82 -11.75 -8.49 -19.09
CA ALA A 82 -12.83 -9.20 -19.76
C ALA A 82 -12.31 -9.84 -21.06
N PRO A 83 -12.82 -11.02 -21.45
CA PRO A 83 -12.67 -11.50 -22.81
C PRO A 83 -13.15 -10.46 -23.83
N PRO A 84 -12.53 -10.37 -25.02
CA PRO A 84 -12.94 -9.43 -26.06
C PRO A 84 -14.45 -9.55 -26.35
N GLY A 85 -15.15 -8.42 -26.36
CA GLY A 85 -16.58 -8.36 -26.69
C GLY A 85 -17.55 -8.57 -25.52
N THR A 86 -17.07 -8.69 -24.28
CA THR A 86 -17.92 -8.79 -23.08
C THR A 86 -17.92 -7.50 -22.26
N ASN A 87 -19.10 -6.98 -21.95
CA ASN A 87 -19.27 -5.91 -20.97
C ASN A 87 -19.45 -6.54 -19.59
N VAL A 88 -18.55 -6.24 -18.66
CA VAL A 88 -18.59 -6.77 -17.30
C VAL A 88 -19.08 -5.67 -16.36
N THR A 89 -20.19 -5.91 -15.67
CA THR A 89 -20.70 -4.99 -14.65
C THR A 89 -19.98 -5.29 -13.33
N PRO A 90 -19.29 -4.32 -12.70
CA PRO A 90 -18.70 -4.51 -11.38
C PRO A 90 -19.78 -4.87 -10.36
N VAL A 91 -19.58 -5.94 -9.60
CA VAL A 91 -20.56 -6.44 -8.60
C VAL A 91 -20.64 -5.50 -7.39
N GLY A 92 -19.65 -4.62 -7.18
CA GLY A 92 -19.69 -3.59 -6.15
C GLY A 92 -18.41 -2.76 -6.08
N THR A 93 -18.47 -1.68 -5.30
CA THR A 93 -17.28 -0.92 -4.88
C THR A 93 -16.88 -1.40 -3.49
N LEU A 94 -15.63 -1.84 -3.32
CA LEU A 94 -15.09 -2.22 -2.01
C LEU A 94 -14.74 -0.94 -1.24
N ALA A 95 -15.41 -0.71 -0.11
CA ALA A 95 -15.07 0.35 0.83
C ALA A 95 -14.74 -0.29 2.18
N CYS A 96 -13.63 0.12 2.81
CA CYS A 96 -13.34 -0.27 4.17
C CYS A 96 -14.26 0.53 5.12
N PRO A 97 -14.96 -0.12 6.07
CA PRO A 97 -15.64 0.61 7.14
C PRO A 97 -14.61 1.38 7.96
N SER A 98 -14.93 2.63 8.27
CA SER A 98 -14.13 3.54 9.12
C SER A 98 -14.08 3.07 10.56
#